data_AF-A0A7W8BFX1-F1
#
_entry.id   AF-A0A7W8BFX1-F1
#
_cell.length_a   1.000
_cell.length_b   1.000
_cell.length_c   1.000
_cell.angle_alpha   90.00
_cell.angle_beta   90.00
_cell.angle_gamma   90.00
#
_symmetry.space_group_name_H-M   'P 1'
#
loop_
_entity.id
_entity.type
_entity.pdbx_description
1 polymer ?
#
loop_
_entity_poly.entity_id
_entity_poly.type
_entity_poly.pdbx_seq_one_letter_code
_entity_poly.pdbx_strand_id
1 'polypeptide(L)'
;MTATFAQSADSARRRSLRSARAGTARRPGAGRALAAALRDTVALALLPVPLLLAAAPAAFAGGGTRRWGRGRGESRRADAQAAKDAAAAAFYELDTAQRDLRISIETITAVDPSPAARKAAADFALLGHRIDEVSHTYITAVDSHDLDRDDLDAGAAGRARTDLAGAKDELDRIKAELDRFGQGLGPLLATAETQLARLAPAVERARQALRAAGEALEAVRASGLTADDLAARLAALGPELTRLNQGAGQHGVQETLQRADRVLREAEAVRGEADGLPQKAAEVDKRLVSLRTRAQALTTRAAGVEPVLSELRRRYSAACWQDLQQVPEEAAHAVAQAEEKLREARTARAEQRWPDALARLSTVRALLNTTDEAVSAAGDRLRRLDEVSFDHGKEVERTRFAIRDAQRLAMAGRNTPDPRHAGPLDDAVARLDRAVAGLEGRHPDWWAFLTETEAVRRTVTRVVQEIRDSRGAAGR
;
A
#
# COMPACT_ATOMS: atom_id res chain seq x y z
N MET A 1 -45.42 60.79 3.31
CA MET A 1 -45.17 60.79 4.76
C MET A 1 -43.77 60.22 4.97
N THR A 2 -42.72 61.05 4.84
CA THR A 2 -41.97 61.70 5.96
C THR A 2 -41.32 60.66 6.86
N ALA A 3 -39.99 60.47 6.77
CA ALA A 3 -38.96 61.09 7.64
C ALA A 3 -38.31 59.95 8.48
N THR A 4 -37.05 59.90 8.92
CA THR A 4 -35.85 60.73 8.85
C THR A 4 -34.71 59.93 9.55
N PHE A 5 -33.47 60.25 9.18
CA PHE A 5 -32.19 60.00 9.86
C PHE A 5 -32.20 59.88 11.40
N ALA A 6 -31.25 59.12 11.98
CA ALA A 6 -30.34 59.63 13.01
C ALA A 6 -29.13 58.71 13.27
N GLN A 7 -28.00 59.39 13.43
CA GLN A 7 -26.62 58.98 13.73
C GLN A 7 -26.34 58.93 15.24
N SER A 8 -25.08 58.60 15.59
CA SER A 8 -24.36 58.83 16.86
C SER A 8 -24.28 57.61 17.79
N ALA A 9 -23.14 56.92 17.92
CA ALA A 9 -21.91 57.32 18.61
C ALA A 9 -22.16 57.68 20.09
N ASP A 10 -21.71 56.84 21.02
CA ASP A 10 -20.67 57.24 22.00
C ASP A 10 -20.10 56.06 22.81
N SER A 11 -18.85 56.29 23.18
CA SER A 11 -17.87 55.63 24.04
C SER A 11 -18.31 54.97 25.37
N ALA A 12 -17.52 53.99 25.83
CA ALA A 12 -16.87 54.04 27.15
C ALA A 12 -15.92 52.85 27.44
N ARG A 13 -14.66 53.23 27.68
CA ARG A 13 -13.61 52.54 28.46
C ARG A 13 -14.11 51.81 29.73
N ARG A 14 -13.45 50.68 30.04
CA ARG A 14 -12.92 50.28 31.38
C ARG A 14 -12.00 49.05 31.19
N ARG A 15 -10.67 49.22 31.15
CA ARG A 15 -9.69 49.09 32.26
C ARG A 15 -9.76 47.80 33.09
N SER A 16 -8.71 46.99 32.90
CA SER A 16 -7.79 46.46 33.93
C SER A 16 -8.36 45.54 35.01
N LEU A 17 -7.88 44.29 35.03
CA LEU A 17 -7.38 43.67 36.26
C LEU A 17 -6.12 42.84 35.99
N ARG A 18 -5.09 43.17 36.77
CA ARG A 18 -3.88 42.40 37.05
C ARG A 18 -4.24 41.07 37.74
N SER A 19 -3.46 40.03 37.46
CA SER A 19 -3.23 38.94 38.40
C SER A 19 -1.77 38.48 38.26
N ALA A 20 -1.04 38.63 39.37
CA ALA A 20 0.31 38.14 39.59
C ALA A 20 0.25 36.74 40.22
N ARG A 21 1.20 35.86 39.85
CA ARG A 21 1.68 34.63 40.55
C ARG A 21 2.39 33.76 39.50
N ALA A 22 3.43 32.98 39.78
CA ALA A 22 4.32 32.82 40.91
C ALA A 22 5.58 32.16 40.33
N GLY A 23 6.74 32.35 40.97
CA GLY A 23 7.97 31.69 40.57
C GLY A 23 7.87 30.17 40.68
N THR A 24 8.45 29.47 39.71
CA THR A 24 8.83 28.06 39.85
C THR A 24 10.23 27.87 39.28
N ALA A 25 11.12 27.42 40.16
CA ALA A 25 12.50 27.09 39.90
C ALA A 25 12.65 26.09 38.73
N ARG A 26 13.54 26.42 37.81
CA ARG A 26 13.90 25.60 36.65
C ARG A 26 14.88 24.52 37.12
N ARG A 27 14.38 23.31 37.38
CA ARG A 27 15.21 22.10 37.52
C ARG A 27 15.83 21.77 36.15
N PRO A 28 17.16 21.55 36.03
CA PRO A 28 17.74 21.03 34.81
C PRO A 28 17.26 19.58 34.61
N GLY A 29 16.68 19.31 33.43
CA GLY A 29 16.12 18.02 33.08
C GLY A 29 17.20 16.93 32.98
N ALA A 30 16.88 15.78 33.58
CA ALA A 30 17.65 14.53 33.58
C ALA A 30 17.86 13.91 32.18
N GLY A 31 17.54 14.61 31.09
CA GLY A 31 17.71 14.14 29.71
C GLY A 31 19.13 14.32 29.13
N ARG A 32 20.02 15.05 29.82
CA ARG A 32 21.44 15.19 29.41
C ARG A 32 22.40 14.22 30.11
N ALA A 33 21.96 13.51 31.14
CA ALA A 33 22.81 12.55 31.86
C ALA A 33 22.88 11.17 31.16
N LEU A 34 21.82 10.77 30.44
CA LEU A 34 21.78 9.49 29.72
C LEU A 34 22.51 9.50 28.37
N ALA A 35 22.64 10.66 27.73
CA ALA A 35 23.38 10.79 26.46
C ALA A 35 24.90 10.89 26.64
N ALA A 36 25.40 11.21 27.84
CA ALA A 36 26.83 11.24 28.16
C ALA A 36 27.36 9.86 28.59
N ALA A 37 26.53 9.03 29.24
CA ALA A 37 26.92 7.70 29.71
C ALA A 37 27.09 6.65 28.59
N LEU A 38 26.52 6.88 27.41
CA LEU A 38 26.60 5.96 26.26
C LEU A 38 27.77 6.26 25.30
N ARG A 39 28.58 7.29 25.57
CA ARG A 39 29.74 7.64 24.73
C ARG A 39 31.08 7.14 25.28
N ASP A 40 31.15 6.77 26.55
CA ASP A 40 32.41 6.32 27.19
C ASP A 40 32.59 4.79 27.22
N THR A 41 31.59 4.01 26.83
CA THR A 41 31.69 2.53 26.82
C THR A 41 32.15 1.93 25.49
N VAL A 42 32.25 2.73 24.41
CA VAL A 42 32.67 2.24 23.08
C VAL A 42 34.15 2.55 22.78
N ALA A 43 34.87 3.24 23.66
CA ALA A 43 36.29 3.60 23.46
C ALA A 43 37.31 2.68 24.17
N LEU A 44 36.89 1.57 24.79
CA LEU A 44 37.78 0.69 25.58
C LEU A 44 37.76 -0.79 25.14
N ALA A 45 37.52 -1.04 23.86
CA ALA A 45 37.53 -2.40 23.28
C ALA A 45 38.53 -2.55 22.12
N LEU A 46 39.71 -1.91 22.21
CA LEU A 46 40.86 -2.19 21.34
C LEU A 46 42.16 -2.12 22.14
N LEU A 47 42.52 -3.22 22.81
CA LEU A 47 43.87 -3.45 23.33
C LEU A 47 44.15 -4.96 23.39
N PRO A 48 45.17 -5.46 22.67
CA PRO A 48 45.69 -6.81 22.91
C PRO A 48 46.84 -6.72 23.92
N VAL A 49 46.74 -7.47 25.03
CA VAL A 49 47.86 -7.67 25.98
C VAL A 49 48.13 -9.17 26.12
N PRO A 50 49.33 -9.67 25.79
CA PRO A 50 49.74 -11.03 26.09
C PRO A 50 50.46 -11.07 27.45
N LEU A 51 50.06 -11.99 28.33
CA LEU A 51 50.77 -12.31 29.57
C LEU A 51 51.59 -13.60 29.37
N LEU A 52 52.90 -13.42 29.21
CA LEU A 52 53.92 -14.47 29.33
C LEU A 52 54.47 -14.43 30.78
N LEU A 53 54.25 -15.50 31.54
CA LEU A 53 54.86 -15.71 32.85
C LEU A 53 56.03 -16.70 32.70
N ALA A 54 57.25 -16.18 32.80
CA ALA A 54 58.49 -16.95 32.89
C ALA A 54 58.81 -17.24 34.35
N ALA A 55 59.11 -18.51 34.65
CA ALA A 55 59.63 -18.95 35.94
C ALA A 55 61.16 -18.97 35.92
N ALA A 56 61.79 -18.44 36.97
CA ALA A 56 63.13 -18.85 37.41
C ALA A 56 63.35 -18.49 38.90
N PRO A 57 64.15 -19.27 39.66
CA PRO A 57 64.21 -19.20 41.13
C PRO A 57 65.39 -18.36 41.62
N ALA A 58 65.25 -17.74 42.80
CA ALA A 58 66.39 -17.24 43.57
C ALA A 58 66.15 -17.45 45.07
N ALA A 59 67.03 -18.25 45.64
CA ALA A 59 67.08 -18.60 47.05
C ALA A 59 67.59 -17.42 47.89
N PHE A 60 67.01 -17.25 49.09
CA PHE A 60 67.72 -16.67 50.22
C PHE A 60 67.55 -17.57 51.44
N ALA A 61 68.68 -18.03 51.94
CA ALA A 61 68.81 -18.79 53.16
C ALA A 61 68.83 -17.84 54.37
N GLY A 62 67.96 -18.11 55.34
CA GLY A 62 68.00 -17.54 56.68
C GLY A 62 67.62 -18.63 57.68
N GLY A 63 68.62 -19.22 58.33
CA GLY A 63 68.45 -20.27 59.32
C GLY A 63 68.02 -19.73 60.68
N GLY A 64 67.29 -20.56 61.44
CA GLY A 64 66.92 -20.24 62.82
C GLY A 64 65.97 -21.25 63.45
N THR A 65 66.54 -22.34 63.97
CA THR A 65 66.03 -23.21 65.06
C THR A 65 64.56 -23.64 65.10
N ARG A 66 64.39 -24.96 65.00
CA ARG A 66 63.16 -25.75 65.10
C ARG A 66 62.38 -25.48 66.40
N ARG A 67 61.13 -25.05 66.26
CA ARG A 67 60.04 -25.25 67.25
C ARG A 67 59.05 -26.26 66.67
N TRP A 68 59.28 -27.53 67.00
CA TRP A 68 58.52 -28.70 66.55
C TRP A 68 57.14 -28.70 67.23
N GLY A 69 56.05 -28.51 66.47
CA GLY A 69 54.68 -28.81 66.94
C GLY A 69 53.55 -27.78 66.72
N ARG A 70 53.79 -26.55 66.21
CA ARG A 70 52.73 -25.51 66.08
C ARG A 70 52.49 -24.94 64.67
N GLY A 71 53.18 -25.41 63.63
CA GLY A 71 53.10 -24.84 62.26
C GLY A 71 52.16 -25.55 61.28
N ARG A 72 51.72 -26.79 61.57
CA ARG A 72 50.85 -27.56 60.66
C ARG A 72 49.37 -27.18 60.77
N GLY A 73 48.94 -26.63 61.92
CA GLY A 73 47.60 -26.09 62.13
C GLY A 73 47.43 -24.71 61.48
N GLU A 74 48.43 -23.83 61.62
CA GLU A 74 48.45 -22.49 61.02
C GLU A 74 48.37 -22.53 59.49
N SER A 75 49.17 -23.41 58.86
CA SER A 75 49.12 -23.61 57.40
C SER A 75 47.76 -24.13 56.91
N ARG A 76 47.05 -24.94 57.71
CA ARG A 76 45.73 -25.46 57.35
C ARG A 76 44.62 -24.43 57.53
N ARG A 77 44.77 -23.53 58.52
CA ARG A 77 43.89 -22.37 58.70
C ARG A 77 44.03 -21.39 57.53
N ALA A 78 45.27 -21.10 57.12
CA ALA A 78 45.54 -20.29 55.94
C ALA A 78 44.96 -20.91 54.66
N ASP A 79 45.09 -22.22 54.46
CA ASP A 79 44.48 -22.91 53.32
C ASP A 79 42.93 -22.86 53.33
N ALA A 80 42.31 -22.96 54.51
CA ALA A 80 40.86 -22.86 54.65
C ALA A 80 40.37 -21.41 54.41
N GLN A 81 41.13 -20.41 54.86
CA GLN A 81 40.84 -19.00 54.57
C GLN A 81 40.96 -18.70 53.07
N ALA A 82 42.01 -19.20 52.42
CA ALA A 82 42.17 -19.06 50.97
C ALA A 82 41.01 -19.72 50.19
N ALA A 83 40.51 -20.87 50.67
CA ALA A 83 39.32 -21.50 50.09
C ALA A 83 38.05 -20.66 50.29
N LYS A 84 37.89 -20.01 51.45
CA LYS A 84 36.79 -19.08 51.74
C LYS A 84 36.82 -17.87 50.81
N ASP A 85 37.99 -17.25 50.65
CA ASP A 85 38.17 -16.08 49.78
C ASP A 85 37.93 -16.45 48.30
N ALA A 86 38.38 -17.62 47.87
CA ALA A 86 38.14 -18.12 46.51
C ALA A 86 36.66 -18.43 46.24
N ALA A 87 35.94 -18.99 47.22
CA ALA A 87 34.50 -19.22 47.12
C ALA A 87 33.72 -17.88 47.10
N ALA A 88 34.14 -16.90 47.91
CA ALA A 88 33.55 -15.56 47.90
C ALA A 88 33.75 -14.83 46.56
N ALA A 89 34.93 -14.97 45.95
CA ALA A 89 35.19 -14.45 44.61
C ALA A 89 34.28 -15.10 43.55
N ALA A 90 34.16 -16.43 43.56
CA ALA A 90 33.28 -17.15 42.63
C ALA A 90 31.80 -16.74 42.80
N PHE A 91 31.35 -16.53 44.04
CA PHE A 91 30.00 -16.04 44.33
C PHE A 91 29.76 -14.64 43.75
N TYR A 92 30.71 -13.71 43.94
CA TYR A 92 30.61 -12.35 43.39
C TYR A 92 30.61 -12.33 41.86
N GLU A 93 31.44 -13.15 41.22
CA GLU A 93 31.46 -13.28 39.76
C GLU A 93 30.14 -13.83 39.21
N LEU A 94 29.55 -14.82 39.88
CA LEU A 94 28.25 -15.37 39.52
C LEU A 94 27.11 -14.35 39.63
N ASP A 95 27.03 -13.61 40.76
CA ASP A 95 26.01 -12.56 40.96
C ASP A 95 26.15 -11.45 39.91
N THR A 96 27.38 -11.03 39.60
CA THR A 96 27.64 -10.04 38.56
C THR A 96 27.15 -10.54 37.19
N ALA A 97 27.53 -11.76 36.79
CA ALA A 97 27.10 -12.35 35.53
C ALA A 97 25.57 -12.51 35.45
N GLN A 98 24.92 -12.87 36.56
CA GLN A 98 23.47 -13.02 36.62
C GLN A 98 22.76 -11.67 36.41
N ARG A 99 23.27 -10.58 36.99
CA ARG A 99 22.73 -9.22 36.82
C ARG A 99 22.86 -8.73 35.38
N ASP A 100 24.02 -8.92 34.75
CA ASP A 100 24.25 -8.51 33.36
C ASP A 100 23.31 -9.24 32.39
N LEU A 101 23.10 -10.54 32.63
CA LEU A 101 22.24 -11.35 31.80
C LEU A 101 20.75 -11.06 32.02
N ARG A 102 20.37 -10.63 33.23
CA ARG A 102 19.02 -10.14 33.52
C ARG A 102 18.67 -8.93 32.64
N ILE A 103 19.58 -7.95 32.50
CA ILE A 103 19.39 -6.78 31.63
C ILE A 103 19.19 -7.22 30.16
N SER A 104 19.96 -8.22 29.72
CA SER A 104 19.84 -8.78 28.37
C SER A 104 18.47 -9.42 28.13
N ILE A 105 17.97 -10.21 29.09
CA ILE A 105 16.65 -10.84 29.03
C ILE A 105 15.52 -9.81 29.08
N GLU A 106 15.64 -8.79 29.93
CA GLU A 106 14.68 -7.68 29.99
C GLU A 106 14.62 -6.93 28.65
N THR A 107 15.78 -6.68 28.02
CA THR A 107 15.84 -6.04 26.70
C THR A 107 15.19 -6.91 25.62
N ILE A 108 15.49 -8.21 25.59
CA ILE A 108 14.88 -9.15 24.64
C ILE A 108 13.37 -9.19 24.82
N THR A 109 12.88 -9.37 26.06
CA THR A 109 11.45 -9.53 26.33
C THR A 109 10.64 -8.24 26.15
N ALA A 110 11.25 -7.07 26.36
CA ALA A 110 10.61 -5.78 26.09
C ALA A 110 10.42 -5.50 24.59
N VAL A 111 11.22 -6.15 23.74
CA VAL A 111 11.31 -5.84 22.30
C VAL A 111 10.74 -6.96 21.44
N ASP A 112 10.93 -8.23 21.83
CA ASP A 112 10.57 -9.42 21.07
C ASP A 112 9.50 -10.28 21.79
N PRO A 113 8.26 -10.35 21.27
CA PRO A 113 7.22 -11.21 21.83
C PRO A 113 7.29 -12.68 21.33
N SER A 114 8.34 -13.06 20.60
CA SER A 114 8.46 -14.39 20.00
C SER A 114 8.42 -15.53 21.03
N PRO A 115 8.00 -16.74 20.64
CA PRO A 115 8.12 -17.93 21.48
C PRO A 115 9.56 -18.19 21.95
N ALA A 116 10.56 -17.84 21.12
CA ALA A 116 11.98 -18.00 21.46
C ALA A 116 12.40 -17.04 22.59
N ALA A 117 11.99 -15.77 22.53
CA ALA A 117 12.21 -14.80 23.60
C ALA A 117 11.53 -15.21 24.92
N ARG A 118 10.29 -15.69 24.85
CA ARG A 118 9.56 -16.22 26.02
C ARG A 118 10.24 -17.46 26.62
N LYS A 119 10.75 -18.36 25.77
CA LYS A 119 11.52 -19.52 26.20
C LYS A 119 12.82 -19.09 26.89
N ALA A 120 13.56 -18.14 26.32
CA ALA A 120 14.79 -17.62 26.93
C ALA A 120 14.52 -17.03 28.33
N ALA A 121 13.43 -16.28 28.49
CA ALA A 121 13.04 -15.76 29.81
C ALA A 121 12.70 -16.88 30.82
N ALA A 122 11.99 -17.92 30.39
CA ALA A 122 11.65 -19.06 31.23
C ALA A 122 12.89 -19.90 31.61
N ASP A 123 13.78 -20.15 30.65
CA ASP A 123 15.04 -20.87 30.87
C ASP A 123 15.95 -20.08 31.84
N PHE A 124 16.01 -18.75 31.71
CA PHE A 124 16.75 -17.89 32.63
C PHE A 124 16.15 -17.92 34.05
N ALA A 125 14.83 -17.96 34.19
CA ALA A 125 14.18 -18.10 35.49
C ALA A 125 14.51 -19.44 36.16
N LEU A 126 14.49 -20.54 35.41
CA LEU A 126 14.91 -21.86 35.90
C LEU A 126 16.37 -21.86 36.35
N LEU A 127 17.25 -21.22 35.58
CA LEU A 127 18.65 -21.08 35.93
C LEU A 127 18.83 -20.20 37.19
N GLY A 128 18.01 -19.17 37.35
CA GLY A 128 17.95 -18.35 38.56
C GLY A 128 17.64 -19.16 39.81
N HIS A 129 16.65 -20.06 39.77
CA HIS A 129 16.35 -20.95 40.90
C HIS A 129 17.53 -21.84 41.29
N ARG A 130 18.26 -22.36 40.31
CA ARG A 130 19.46 -23.18 40.56
C ARG A 130 20.63 -22.35 41.11
N ILE A 131 20.76 -21.10 40.67
CA ILE A 131 21.73 -20.15 41.24
C ILE A 131 21.39 -19.86 42.70
N ASP A 132 20.11 -19.68 43.04
CA ASP A 132 19.67 -19.46 44.42
C ASP A 132 19.98 -20.67 45.32
N GLU A 133 19.78 -21.90 44.82
CA GLU A 133 20.14 -23.13 45.53
C GLU A 133 21.65 -23.23 45.81
N VAL A 134 22.51 -23.02 44.80
CA VAL A 134 23.96 -23.07 44.96
C VAL A 134 24.46 -21.93 45.87
N SER A 135 23.84 -20.75 45.77
CA SER A 135 24.13 -19.60 46.65
C SER A 135 23.82 -19.94 48.11
N HIS A 136 22.71 -20.63 48.38
CA HIS A 136 22.37 -21.11 49.71
C HIS A 136 23.38 -22.13 50.24
N THR A 137 23.84 -23.07 49.40
CA THR A 137 24.91 -24.03 49.77
C THR A 137 26.19 -23.30 50.16
N TYR A 138 26.61 -22.30 49.39
CA TYR A 138 27.77 -21.46 49.72
C TYR A 138 27.60 -20.70 51.04
N ILE A 139 26.47 -20.01 51.25
CA ILE A 139 26.21 -19.27 52.49
C ILE A 139 26.23 -20.22 53.68
N THR A 140 25.57 -21.38 53.56
CA THR A 140 25.56 -22.41 54.60
C THR A 140 26.98 -22.92 54.91
N ALA A 141 27.80 -23.15 53.88
CA ALA A 141 29.19 -23.58 54.05
C ALA A 141 30.00 -22.50 54.80
N VAL A 142 29.85 -21.22 54.44
CA VAL A 142 30.53 -20.12 55.12
C VAL A 142 30.07 -19.96 56.58
N ASP A 143 28.76 -20.06 56.83
CA ASP A 143 28.17 -19.90 58.17
C ASP A 143 28.49 -21.08 59.10
N SER A 144 28.67 -22.28 58.54
CA SER A 144 28.99 -23.49 59.32
C SER A 144 30.43 -23.50 59.86
N HIS A 145 31.32 -22.66 59.33
CA HIS A 145 32.75 -22.67 59.63
C HIS A 145 33.23 -21.33 60.20
N ASP A 146 33.33 -21.25 61.53
CA ASP A 146 34.00 -20.15 62.23
C ASP A 146 35.53 -20.33 62.18
N LEU A 147 36.14 -19.80 61.12
CA LEU A 147 37.59 -19.83 60.90
C LEU A 147 38.35 -18.84 61.80
N ASP A 148 37.68 -17.98 62.57
CA ASP A 148 38.30 -16.98 63.45
C ASP A 148 38.50 -17.48 64.88
N ARG A 149 37.91 -18.62 65.24
CA ARG A 149 38.04 -19.27 66.54
C ARG A 149 39.49 -19.63 66.93
N ASP A 150 39.92 -19.25 68.14
CA ASP A 150 41.31 -19.39 68.63
C ASP A 150 41.78 -20.85 68.84
N ASP A 151 40.85 -21.78 69.06
CA ASP A 151 41.09 -23.22 69.31
C ASP A 151 40.68 -24.12 68.13
N LEU A 152 40.72 -23.60 66.89
CA LEU A 152 40.37 -24.36 65.69
C LEU A 152 41.27 -25.60 65.51
N ASP A 153 40.67 -26.79 65.63
CA ASP A 153 41.37 -28.06 65.39
C ASP A 153 41.71 -28.27 63.90
N ALA A 154 42.82 -28.96 63.65
CA ALA A 154 43.33 -29.21 62.30
C ALA A 154 42.40 -30.12 61.46
N GLY A 155 41.52 -30.91 62.08
CA GLY A 155 40.46 -31.65 61.40
C GLY A 155 39.27 -30.76 61.02
N ALA A 156 38.94 -29.75 61.84
CA ALA A 156 37.91 -28.77 61.53
C ALA A 156 38.32 -27.86 60.37
N ALA A 157 39.56 -27.35 60.37
CA ALA A 157 40.12 -26.58 59.26
C ALA A 157 40.16 -27.38 57.93
N GLY A 158 40.46 -28.68 58.01
CA GLY A 158 40.43 -29.57 56.85
C GLY A 158 39.03 -29.74 56.25
N ARG A 159 38.01 -29.94 57.09
CA ARG A 159 36.60 -30.01 56.64
C ARG A 159 36.13 -28.69 56.03
N ALA A 160 36.41 -27.56 56.70
CA ALA A 160 36.09 -26.24 56.18
C ALA A 160 36.66 -25.99 54.79
N ARG A 161 37.94 -26.34 54.57
CA ARG A 161 38.56 -26.24 53.24
C ARG A 161 37.83 -27.10 52.20
N THR A 162 37.50 -28.34 52.53
CA THR A 162 36.82 -29.25 51.58
C THR A 162 35.41 -28.75 51.24
N ASP A 163 34.64 -28.32 52.23
CA ASP A 163 33.27 -27.85 52.04
C ASP A 163 33.25 -26.53 51.23
N LEU A 164 34.15 -25.59 51.53
CA LEU A 164 34.28 -24.33 50.81
C LEU A 164 34.79 -24.53 49.37
N ALA A 165 35.72 -25.47 49.16
CA ALA A 165 36.15 -25.83 47.81
C ALA A 165 35.02 -26.49 47.00
N GLY A 166 34.22 -27.34 47.64
CA GLY A 166 33.02 -27.93 47.01
C GLY A 166 31.99 -26.87 46.62
N ALA A 167 31.69 -25.92 47.52
CA ALA A 167 30.80 -24.81 47.24
C ALA A 167 31.31 -23.93 46.08
N LYS A 168 32.62 -23.64 46.05
CA LYS A 168 33.25 -22.93 44.93
C LYS A 168 33.08 -23.69 43.60
N ASP A 169 33.34 -24.99 43.57
CA ASP A 169 33.23 -25.79 42.34
C ASP A 169 31.79 -25.84 41.83
N GLU A 170 30.79 -25.84 42.71
CA GLU A 170 29.38 -25.72 42.34
C GLU A 170 29.04 -24.33 41.77
N LEU A 171 29.55 -23.25 42.39
CA LEU A 171 29.42 -21.88 41.90
C LEU A 171 30.03 -21.71 40.49
N ASP A 172 31.23 -22.25 40.27
CA ASP A 172 31.90 -22.21 38.97
C ASP A 172 31.12 -23.01 37.91
N ARG A 173 30.56 -24.18 38.29
CA ARG A 173 29.77 -25.00 37.38
C ARG A 173 28.49 -24.26 36.92
N ILE A 174 27.75 -23.66 37.84
CA ILE A 174 26.52 -22.92 37.48
C ILE A 174 26.85 -21.64 36.72
N LYS A 175 27.96 -20.97 37.04
CA LYS A 175 28.46 -19.83 36.25
C LYS A 175 28.78 -20.24 34.80
N ALA A 176 29.44 -21.38 34.58
CA ALA A 176 29.72 -21.88 33.24
C ALA A 176 28.45 -22.27 32.45
N GLU A 177 27.36 -22.65 33.13
CA GLU A 177 26.05 -22.81 32.51
C GLU A 177 25.42 -21.47 32.14
N LEU A 178 25.52 -20.48 33.02
CA LEU A 178 25.06 -19.11 32.80
C LEU A 178 25.77 -18.43 31.62
N ASP A 179 27.09 -18.56 31.54
CA ASP A 179 27.90 -18.01 30.45
C ASP A 179 27.49 -18.64 29.10
N ARG A 180 27.28 -19.97 29.05
CA ARG A 180 26.80 -20.67 27.85
C ARG A 180 25.40 -20.24 27.44
N PHE A 181 24.51 -20.05 28.41
CA PHE A 181 23.17 -19.52 28.16
C PHE A 181 23.25 -18.11 27.56
N GLY A 182 24.09 -17.23 28.14
CA GLY A 182 24.32 -15.88 27.63
C GLY A 182 24.84 -15.85 26.19
N GLN A 183 25.81 -16.71 25.85
CA GLN A 183 26.30 -16.87 24.48
C GLN A 183 25.18 -17.26 23.50
N GLY A 184 24.21 -18.06 23.94
CA GLY A 184 23.05 -18.46 23.16
C GLY A 184 22.05 -17.33 22.85
N LEU A 185 22.08 -16.21 23.60
CA LEU A 185 21.16 -15.09 23.40
C LEU A 185 21.56 -14.16 22.25
N GLY A 186 22.77 -14.28 21.71
CA GLY A 186 23.32 -13.36 20.69
C GLY A 186 22.35 -13.04 19.53
N PRO A 187 21.73 -14.04 18.87
CA PRO A 187 20.76 -13.78 17.79
C PRO A 187 19.50 -13.01 18.22
N LEU A 188 19.00 -13.25 19.44
CA LEU A 188 17.84 -12.54 19.97
C LEU A 188 18.19 -11.09 20.32
N LEU A 189 19.37 -10.85 20.90
CA LEU A 189 19.88 -9.51 21.17
C LEU A 189 20.09 -8.72 19.88
N ALA A 190 20.74 -9.30 18.88
CA ALA A 190 20.93 -8.64 17.57
C ALA A 190 19.61 -8.27 16.90
N THR A 191 18.58 -9.11 17.06
CA THR A 191 17.22 -8.83 16.57
C THR A 191 16.60 -7.67 17.33
N ALA A 192 16.69 -7.66 18.67
CA ALA A 192 16.17 -6.59 19.51
C ALA A 192 16.84 -5.24 19.21
N GLU A 193 18.17 -5.22 19.08
CA GLU A 193 18.95 -4.04 18.69
C GLU A 193 18.52 -3.48 17.34
N THR A 194 18.34 -4.37 16.35
CA THR A 194 17.88 -3.97 15.01
C THR A 194 16.49 -3.31 15.08
N GLN A 195 15.59 -3.83 15.90
CA GLN A 195 14.24 -3.27 16.06
C GLN A 195 14.27 -1.91 16.77
N LEU A 196 15.07 -1.79 17.84
CA LEU A 196 15.28 -0.54 18.57
C LEU A 196 15.89 0.55 17.67
N ALA A 197 16.88 0.20 16.84
CA ALA A 197 17.51 1.12 15.90
C ALA A 197 16.52 1.65 14.84
N ARG A 198 15.50 0.86 14.47
CA ARG A 198 14.48 1.24 13.49
C ARG A 198 13.35 2.09 14.07
N LEU A 199 13.14 2.05 15.39
CA LEU A 199 11.97 2.64 16.04
C LEU A 199 11.85 4.15 15.79
N ALA A 200 12.87 4.93 16.15
CA ALA A 200 12.82 6.38 16.01
C ALA A 200 12.67 6.83 14.53
N PRO A 201 13.45 6.29 13.57
CA PRO A 201 13.26 6.61 12.16
C PRO A 201 11.87 6.25 11.61
N ALA A 202 11.27 5.13 12.05
CA ALA A 202 9.94 4.74 11.61
C ALA A 202 8.86 5.73 12.11
N VAL A 203 8.91 6.10 13.39
CA VAL A 203 7.96 7.06 13.97
C VAL A 203 8.09 8.44 13.31
N GLU A 204 9.32 8.90 13.06
CA GLU A 204 9.53 10.20 12.40
C GLU A 204 9.04 10.21 10.95
N ARG A 205 9.25 9.13 10.18
CA ARG A 205 8.69 9.01 8.83
C ARG A 205 7.16 9.04 8.84
N ALA A 206 6.52 8.32 9.77
CA ALA A 206 5.07 8.34 9.92
C ALA A 206 4.53 9.76 10.22
N ARG A 207 5.19 10.50 11.11
CA ARG A 207 4.84 11.90 11.42
C ARG A 207 5.04 12.84 10.23
N GLN A 208 6.12 12.66 9.47
CA GLN A 208 6.38 13.43 8.26
C GLN A 208 5.32 13.18 7.20
N ALA A 209 4.94 11.91 6.98
CA ALA A 209 3.90 11.54 6.04
C ALA A 209 2.53 12.14 6.40
N LEU A 210 2.15 12.10 7.69
CA LEU A 210 0.92 12.75 8.17
C LEU A 210 0.90 14.26 7.90
N ARG A 211 2.03 14.96 8.14
CA ARG A 211 2.14 16.40 7.84
C ARG A 211 2.03 16.67 6.35
N ALA A 212 2.75 15.91 5.52
CA ALA A 212 2.70 16.06 4.07
C ALA A 212 1.29 15.78 3.50
N ALA A 213 0.56 14.79 4.04
CA ALA A 213 -0.82 14.53 3.68
C ALA A 213 -1.74 15.70 4.06
N GLY A 214 -1.55 16.29 5.24
CA GLY A 214 -2.26 17.51 5.65
C GLY A 214 -2.00 18.70 4.73
N GLU A 215 -0.74 18.94 4.39
CA GLU A 215 -0.32 20.00 3.45
C GLU A 215 -0.94 19.79 2.05
N ALA A 216 -0.97 18.55 1.56
CA ALA A 216 -1.61 18.22 0.28
C ALA A 216 -3.12 18.51 0.31
N LEU A 217 -3.83 18.18 1.40
CA LEU A 217 -5.25 18.50 1.54
C LEU A 217 -5.50 20.02 1.62
N GLU A 218 -4.65 20.78 2.30
CA GLU A 218 -4.74 22.24 2.29
C GLU A 218 -4.52 22.82 0.89
N ALA A 219 -3.58 22.29 0.12
CA ALA A 219 -3.37 22.70 -1.28
C ALA A 219 -4.59 22.39 -2.15
N VAL A 220 -5.23 21.23 -1.96
CA VAL A 220 -6.49 20.89 -2.63
C VAL A 220 -7.61 21.86 -2.25
N ARG A 221 -7.74 22.23 -0.97
CA ARG A 221 -8.71 23.24 -0.51
C ARG A 221 -8.45 24.62 -1.09
N ALA A 222 -7.19 25.03 -1.18
CA ALA A 222 -6.80 26.29 -1.84
C ALA A 222 -7.18 26.32 -3.32
N SER A 223 -7.28 25.16 -3.97
CA SER A 223 -7.78 25.02 -5.36
C SER A 223 -9.32 25.03 -5.48
N GLY A 224 -10.05 25.15 -4.36
CA GLY A 224 -11.51 25.17 -4.33
C GLY A 224 -12.17 23.79 -4.29
N LEU A 225 -11.43 22.73 -3.99
CA LEU A 225 -11.92 21.36 -3.81
C LEU A 225 -11.98 21.02 -2.32
N THR A 226 -13.03 20.35 -1.86
CA THR A 226 -13.25 20.06 -0.42
C THR A 226 -12.45 18.86 0.08
N ALA A 227 -12.38 17.78 -0.71
CA ALA A 227 -11.72 16.51 -0.35
C ALA A 227 -12.16 15.93 1.01
N ASP A 228 -13.45 16.00 1.33
CA ASP A 228 -13.98 15.65 2.67
C ASP A 228 -13.73 14.20 3.07
N ASP A 229 -13.84 13.25 2.13
CA ASP A 229 -13.53 11.84 2.38
C ASP A 229 -12.06 11.62 2.75
N LEU A 230 -11.14 12.23 2.00
CA LEU A 230 -9.71 12.16 2.29
C LEU A 230 -9.36 12.83 3.63
N ALA A 231 -10.02 13.94 3.94
CA ALA A 231 -9.89 14.62 5.22
C ALA A 231 -10.38 13.76 6.39
N ALA A 232 -11.52 13.07 6.24
CA ALA A 232 -12.05 12.14 7.23
C ALA A 232 -11.10 10.95 7.45
N ARG A 233 -10.54 10.38 6.37
CA ARG A 233 -9.53 9.31 6.44
C ARG A 233 -8.26 9.76 7.16
N LEU A 234 -7.75 10.96 6.87
CA LEU A 234 -6.59 11.51 7.58
C LEU A 234 -6.90 11.76 9.06
N ALA A 235 -8.08 12.31 9.37
CA ALA A 235 -8.51 12.55 10.75
C ALA A 235 -8.64 11.25 11.56
N ALA A 236 -9.06 10.15 10.92
CA ALA A 236 -9.13 8.83 11.55
C ALA A 236 -7.77 8.29 12.00
N LEU A 237 -6.64 8.84 11.51
CA LEU A 237 -5.29 8.50 11.98
C LEU A 237 -4.90 9.24 13.28
N GLY A 238 -5.71 10.19 13.75
CA GLY A 238 -5.45 10.97 14.97
C GLY A 238 -5.15 10.12 16.21
N PRO A 239 -5.96 9.10 16.55
CA PRO A 239 -5.69 8.20 17.68
C PRO A 239 -4.37 7.44 17.56
N GLU A 240 -3.99 7.05 16.34
CA GLU A 240 -2.72 6.37 16.10
C GLU A 240 -1.53 7.32 16.29
N LEU A 241 -1.65 8.58 15.87
CA LEU A 241 -0.64 9.62 16.18
C LEU A 241 -0.50 9.84 17.68
N THR A 242 -1.60 9.85 18.45
CA THR A 242 -1.55 9.95 19.92
C THR A 242 -0.74 8.80 20.53
N ARG A 243 -0.97 7.56 20.07
CA ARG A 243 -0.22 6.39 20.55
C ARG A 243 1.25 6.43 20.13
N LEU A 244 1.56 6.90 18.91
CA LEU A 244 2.95 7.13 18.49
C LEU A 244 3.66 8.17 19.36
N ASN A 245 2.95 9.20 19.83
CA ASN A 245 3.49 10.20 20.74
C ASN A 245 3.69 9.68 22.17
N GLN A 246 2.86 8.75 22.62
CA GLN A 246 3.05 8.02 23.89
C GLN A 246 4.28 7.10 23.86
N GLY A 247 4.62 6.58 22.68
CA GLY A 247 5.87 5.89 22.40
C GLY A 247 5.90 4.42 22.84
N ALA A 248 7.01 3.74 22.51
CA ALA A 248 7.16 2.30 22.72
C ALA A 248 7.24 1.88 24.20
N GLY A 249 7.61 2.78 25.11
CA GLY A 249 7.64 2.46 26.54
C GLY A 249 6.26 2.13 27.11
N GLN A 250 5.18 2.69 26.54
CA GLN A 250 3.81 2.41 26.95
C GLN A 250 3.16 1.31 26.09
N HIS A 251 3.52 1.23 24.81
CA HIS A 251 2.80 0.42 23.82
C HIS A 251 3.57 -0.79 23.29
N GLY A 252 4.84 -0.98 23.67
CA GLY A 252 5.72 -1.98 23.08
C GLY A 252 6.41 -1.50 21.80
N VAL A 253 7.61 -2.01 21.53
CA VAL A 253 8.43 -1.63 20.37
C VAL A 253 7.80 -2.14 19.07
N GLN A 254 7.36 -3.40 19.03
CA GLN A 254 6.77 -4.02 17.84
C GLN A 254 5.47 -3.35 17.43
N GLU A 255 4.55 -3.15 18.37
CA GLU A 255 3.27 -2.52 18.12
C GLU A 255 3.46 -1.07 17.65
N THR A 256 4.45 -0.36 18.21
CA THR A 256 4.78 1.00 17.79
C THR A 256 5.35 1.03 16.37
N LEU A 257 6.22 0.08 16.01
CA LEU A 257 6.74 -0.07 14.64
C LEU A 257 5.62 -0.38 13.63
N GLN A 258 4.75 -1.34 13.94
CA GLN A 258 3.61 -1.71 13.09
C GLN A 258 2.64 -0.53 12.92
N ARG A 259 2.39 0.22 14.00
CA ARG A 259 1.58 1.43 13.97
C ARG A 259 2.19 2.51 13.09
N ALA A 260 3.49 2.77 13.25
CA ALA A 260 4.20 3.76 12.45
C ALA A 260 4.11 3.43 10.96
N ASP A 261 4.31 2.17 10.61
CA ASP A 261 4.22 1.65 9.25
C ASP A 261 2.78 1.75 8.66
N ARG A 262 1.75 1.44 9.46
CA ARG A 262 0.35 1.64 9.05
C ARG A 262 0.04 3.12 8.80
N VAL A 263 0.42 4.00 9.73
CA VAL A 263 0.21 5.45 9.61
C VAL A 263 0.93 6.01 8.39
N LEU A 264 2.17 5.57 8.14
CA LEU A 264 2.95 5.95 6.97
C LEU A 264 2.20 5.62 5.67
N ARG A 265 1.80 4.35 5.48
CA ARG A 265 1.08 3.92 4.27
C ARG A 265 -0.23 4.67 4.05
N GLU A 266 -1.06 4.79 5.08
CA GLU A 266 -2.36 5.47 4.96
C GLU A 266 -2.19 6.96 4.65
N ALA A 267 -1.22 7.63 5.30
CA ALA A 267 -0.93 9.04 5.02
C ALA A 267 -0.38 9.24 3.60
N GLU A 268 0.51 8.36 3.13
CA GLU A 268 1.02 8.39 1.75
C GLU A 268 -0.08 8.13 0.72
N ALA A 269 -1.01 7.21 1.00
CA ALA A 269 -2.17 6.95 0.14
C ALA A 269 -3.08 8.19 0.04
N VAL A 270 -3.42 8.80 1.19
CA VAL A 270 -4.21 10.04 1.22
C VAL A 270 -3.52 11.15 0.45
N ARG A 271 -2.20 11.32 0.63
CA ARG A 271 -1.41 12.32 -0.11
C ARG A 271 -1.46 12.07 -1.61
N GLY A 272 -1.17 10.85 -2.06
CA GLY A 272 -1.16 10.50 -3.48
C GLY A 272 -2.52 10.72 -4.15
N GLU A 273 -3.62 10.40 -3.44
CA GLU A 273 -4.97 10.69 -3.91
C GLU A 273 -5.25 12.20 -3.96
N ALA A 274 -4.86 12.95 -2.93
CA ALA A 274 -5.03 14.40 -2.86
C ALA A 274 -4.28 15.13 -3.99
N ASP A 275 -3.01 14.77 -4.24
CA ASP A 275 -2.18 15.34 -5.30
C ASP A 275 -2.80 15.13 -6.70
N GLY A 276 -3.57 14.05 -6.90
CA GLY A 276 -4.26 13.75 -8.16
C GLY A 276 -5.63 14.43 -8.35
N LEU A 277 -6.24 14.97 -7.28
CA LEU A 277 -7.59 15.55 -7.35
C LEU A 277 -7.72 16.74 -8.31
N PRO A 278 -6.80 17.72 -8.35
CA PRO A 278 -6.91 18.87 -9.26
C PRO A 278 -6.92 18.45 -10.73
N GLN A 279 -6.06 17.50 -11.10
CA GLN A 279 -6.00 16.96 -12.46
C GLN A 279 -7.31 16.25 -12.83
N LYS A 280 -7.84 15.43 -11.91
CA LYS A 280 -9.11 14.74 -12.10
C LYS A 280 -10.28 15.71 -12.29
N ALA A 281 -10.31 16.79 -11.51
CA ALA A 281 -11.31 17.85 -11.65
C ALA A 281 -11.22 18.53 -13.03
N ALA A 282 -10.01 18.91 -13.46
CA ALA A 282 -9.77 19.54 -14.75
C ALA A 282 -10.19 18.63 -15.93
N GLU A 283 -9.95 17.32 -15.84
CA GLU A 283 -10.37 16.36 -16.85
C GLU A 283 -11.90 16.23 -16.95
N VAL A 284 -12.59 16.20 -15.83
CA VAL A 284 -14.07 16.19 -15.78
C VAL A 284 -14.61 17.50 -16.36
N ASP A 285 -14.03 18.64 -16.00
CA ASP A 285 -14.44 19.96 -16.50
C ASP A 285 -14.26 20.06 -18.02
N LYS A 286 -13.13 19.57 -18.56
CA LYS A 286 -12.89 19.50 -20.01
C LYS A 286 -13.93 18.63 -20.71
N ARG A 287 -14.27 17.47 -20.15
CA ARG A 287 -15.30 16.57 -20.71
C ARG A 287 -16.68 17.21 -20.69
N LEU A 288 -17.03 17.92 -19.62
CA LEU A 288 -18.29 18.65 -19.49
C LEU A 288 -18.44 19.71 -20.58
N VAL A 289 -17.39 20.50 -20.84
CA VAL A 289 -17.39 21.51 -21.91
C VAL A 289 -17.49 20.83 -23.28
N SER A 290 -16.65 19.82 -23.54
CA SER A 290 -16.63 19.12 -24.83
C SER A 290 -17.97 18.47 -25.18
N LEU A 291 -18.60 17.78 -24.22
CA LEU A 291 -19.90 17.13 -24.45
C LEU A 291 -21.04 18.15 -24.58
N ARG A 292 -20.98 19.28 -23.85
CA ARG A 292 -21.93 20.39 -24.05
C ARG A 292 -21.85 20.93 -25.48
N THR A 293 -20.64 21.21 -25.97
CA THR A 293 -20.45 21.69 -27.35
C THR A 293 -20.94 20.67 -28.37
N ARG A 294 -20.71 19.37 -28.13
CA ARG A 294 -21.22 18.31 -29.00
C ARG A 294 -22.75 18.25 -29.00
N ALA A 295 -23.39 18.39 -27.84
CA ALA A 295 -24.86 18.45 -27.74
C ALA A 295 -25.41 19.64 -28.54
N GLN A 296 -24.84 20.84 -28.39
CA GLN A 296 -25.24 22.03 -29.14
C GLN A 296 -25.06 21.85 -30.66
N ALA A 297 -23.91 21.32 -31.09
CA ALA A 297 -23.67 21.05 -32.51
C ALA A 297 -24.64 19.99 -33.07
N LEU A 298 -25.04 19.01 -32.25
CA LEU A 298 -26.03 18.01 -32.64
C LEU A 298 -27.43 18.61 -32.76
N THR A 299 -27.83 19.53 -31.88
CA THR A 299 -29.09 20.28 -32.03
C THR A 299 -29.18 20.97 -33.39
N THR A 300 -28.12 21.68 -33.79
CA THR A 300 -28.07 22.37 -35.09
C THR A 300 -28.14 21.39 -36.25
N ARG A 301 -27.45 20.25 -36.17
CA ARG A 301 -27.50 19.23 -37.24
C ARG A 301 -28.84 18.52 -37.33
N ALA A 302 -29.46 18.21 -36.19
CA ALA A 302 -30.79 17.61 -36.14
C ALA A 302 -31.85 18.50 -36.81
N ALA A 303 -31.75 19.83 -36.65
CA ALA A 303 -32.62 20.78 -37.36
C ALA A 303 -32.46 20.71 -38.90
N GLY A 304 -31.31 20.24 -39.41
CA GLY A 304 -31.07 20.00 -40.83
C GLY A 304 -31.74 18.73 -41.39
N VAL A 305 -32.30 17.86 -40.54
CA VAL A 305 -32.96 16.62 -40.98
C VAL A 305 -34.32 16.90 -41.61
N GLU A 306 -35.08 17.87 -41.11
CA GLU A 306 -36.44 18.16 -41.63
C GLU A 306 -36.44 18.59 -43.12
N PRO A 307 -35.51 19.46 -43.58
CA PRO A 307 -35.33 19.72 -45.01
C PRO A 307 -34.99 18.47 -45.83
N VAL A 308 -34.14 17.58 -45.29
CA VAL A 308 -33.77 16.31 -45.95
C VAL A 308 -34.99 15.40 -46.08
N LEU A 309 -35.79 15.25 -45.02
CA LEU A 309 -37.04 14.48 -45.06
C LEU A 309 -38.05 15.08 -46.03
N SER A 310 -38.12 16.40 -46.14
CA SER A 310 -38.99 17.08 -47.11
C SER A 310 -38.59 16.75 -48.55
N GLU A 311 -37.30 16.75 -48.86
CA GLU A 311 -36.78 16.35 -50.17
C GLU A 311 -37.05 14.86 -50.45
N LEU A 312 -36.84 14.00 -49.46
CA LEU A 312 -37.12 12.57 -49.58
C LEU A 312 -38.60 12.30 -49.89
N ARG A 313 -39.52 12.95 -49.15
CA ARG A 313 -40.97 12.85 -49.35
C ARG A 313 -41.42 13.31 -50.73
N ARG A 314 -40.73 14.30 -51.30
CA ARG A 314 -41.05 14.85 -52.62
C ARG A 314 -40.59 13.94 -53.77
N ARG A 315 -39.44 13.28 -53.63
CA ARG A 315 -38.73 12.63 -54.74
C ARG A 315 -38.78 11.11 -54.73
N TYR A 316 -39.05 10.48 -53.59
CA TYR A 316 -38.93 9.03 -53.41
C TYR A 316 -40.18 8.42 -52.80
N SER A 317 -40.31 7.09 -52.92
CA SER A 317 -41.40 6.32 -52.34
C SER A 317 -41.35 6.33 -50.80
N ALA A 318 -42.46 6.00 -50.15
CA ALA A 318 -42.57 5.98 -48.69
C ALA A 318 -41.52 5.07 -48.02
N ALA A 319 -41.21 3.93 -48.64
CA ALA A 319 -40.23 2.96 -48.15
C ALA A 319 -38.81 3.55 -48.00
N CYS A 320 -38.50 4.65 -48.70
CA CYS A 320 -37.20 5.30 -48.63
C CYS A 320 -37.01 6.25 -47.43
N TRP A 321 -38.09 6.60 -46.71
CA TRP A 321 -38.02 7.64 -45.67
C TRP A 321 -38.92 7.45 -44.46
N GLN A 322 -39.93 6.56 -44.53
CA GLN A 322 -40.92 6.43 -43.46
C GLN A 322 -40.30 6.02 -42.11
N ASP A 323 -39.24 5.20 -42.14
CA ASP A 323 -38.46 4.81 -40.97
C ASP A 323 -37.68 5.99 -40.34
N LEU A 324 -37.37 7.01 -41.13
CA LEU A 324 -36.62 8.20 -40.69
C LEU A 324 -37.52 9.31 -40.12
N GLN A 325 -38.84 9.17 -40.20
CA GLN A 325 -39.78 10.24 -39.85
C GLN A 325 -39.68 10.68 -38.38
N GLN A 326 -39.34 9.76 -37.48
CA GLN A 326 -39.23 10.03 -36.04
C GLN A 326 -37.87 10.59 -35.63
N VAL A 327 -36.85 10.53 -36.50
CA VAL A 327 -35.47 10.92 -36.18
C VAL A 327 -35.36 12.35 -35.65
N PRO A 328 -36.06 13.38 -36.19
CA PRO A 328 -35.98 14.73 -35.64
C PRO A 328 -36.49 14.83 -34.20
N GLU A 329 -37.63 14.20 -33.89
CA GLU A 329 -38.24 14.20 -32.56
C GLU A 329 -37.37 13.40 -31.57
N GLU A 330 -36.92 12.21 -31.97
CA GLU A 330 -36.01 11.37 -31.19
C GLU A 330 -34.68 12.10 -30.89
N ALA A 331 -34.12 12.81 -31.87
CA ALA A 331 -32.90 13.57 -31.68
C ALA A 331 -33.09 14.74 -30.72
N ALA A 332 -34.23 15.45 -30.80
CA ALA A 332 -34.56 16.50 -29.85
C ALA A 332 -34.69 15.96 -28.42
N HIS A 333 -35.39 14.83 -28.24
CA HIS A 333 -35.52 14.16 -26.94
C HIS A 333 -34.18 13.68 -26.38
N ALA A 334 -33.35 13.03 -27.19
CA ALA A 334 -32.06 12.51 -26.78
C ALA A 334 -31.09 13.64 -26.39
N VAL A 335 -31.10 14.76 -27.12
CA VAL A 335 -30.31 15.95 -26.77
C VAL A 335 -30.81 16.57 -25.45
N ALA A 336 -32.12 16.71 -25.26
CA ALA A 336 -32.67 17.23 -23.99
C ALA A 336 -32.29 16.33 -22.80
N GLN A 337 -32.33 15.01 -22.98
CA GLN A 337 -31.88 14.06 -21.98
C GLN A 337 -30.37 14.18 -21.71
N ALA A 338 -29.56 14.34 -22.76
CA ALA A 338 -28.12 14.56 -22.62
C ALA A 338 -27.81 15.86 -21.85
N GLU A 339 -28.57 16.93 -22.07
CA GLU A 339 -28.42 18.19 -21.35
C GLU A 339 -28.81 18.08 -19.87
N GLU A 340 -29.86 17.34 -19.55
CA GLU A 340 -30.21 16.98 -18.15
C GLU A 340 -29.07 16.22 -17.49
N LYS A 341 -28.56 15.16 -18.13
CA LYS A 341 -27.44 14.38 -17.59
C LYS A 341 -26.15 15.19 -17.47
N LEU A 342 -25.91 16.17 -18.34
CA LEU A 342 -24.82 17.13 -18.19
C LEU A 342 -25.01 18.03 -16.97
N ARG A 343 -26.23 18.48 -16.65
CA ARG A 343 -26.51 19.24 -15.42
C ARG A 343 -26.29 18.38 -14.19
N GLU A 344 -26.81 17.15 -14.16
CA GLU A 344 -26.55 16.21 -13.06
C GLU A 344 -25.05 15.93 -12.89
N ALA A 345 -24.29 15.79 -13.99
CA ALA A 345 -22.85 15.57 -13.95
C ALA A 345 -22.10 16.79 -13.38
N ARG A 346 -22.55 18.01 -13.68
CA ARG A 346 -22.00 19.24 -13.07
C ARG A 346 -22.25 19.28 -11.57
N THR A 347 -23.46 18.93 -11.12
CA THR A 347 -23.78 18.85 -9.69
C THR A 347 -22.91 17.81 -9.00
N ALA A 348 -22.79 16.60 -9.57
CA ALA A 348 -21.91 15.55 -9.04
C ALA A 348 -20.44 15.98 -9.02
N ARG A 349 -19.96 16.71 -10.04
CA ARG A 349 -18.62 17.32 -10.03
C ARG A 349 -18.48 18.32 -8.87
N ALA A 350 -19.43 19.24 -8.71
CA ALA A 350 -19.38 20.27 -7.66
C ALA A 350 -19.35 19.66 -6.26
N GLU A 351 -20.12 18.60 -6.06
CA GLU A 351 -20.15 17.79 -4.83
C GLU A 351 -19.00 16.76 -4.74
N GLN A 352 -18.10 16.73 -5.74
CA GLN A 352 -16.96 15.80 -5.85
C GLN A 352 -17.33 14.30 -5.77
N ARG A 353 -18.55 13.95 -6.17
CA ARG A 353 -18.97 12.56 -6.39
C ARG A 353 -18.43 12.05 -7.72
N TRP A 354 -17.14 11.76 -7.76
CA TRP A 354 -16.42 11.41 -9.00
C TRP A 354 -17.01 10.23 -9.79
N PRO A 355 -17.36 9.09 -9.16
CA PRO A 355 -17.94 7.96 -9.89
C PRO A 355 -19.27 8.35 -10.56
N ASP A 356 -20.09 9.12 -9.85
CA ASP A 356 -21.37 9.64 -10.32
C ASP A 356 -21.23 10.58 -11.52
N ALA A 357 -20.26 11.50 -11.47
CA ALA A 357 -20.00 12.42 -12.58
C ALA A 357 -19.52 11.66 -13.82
N LEU A 358 -18.60 10.70 -13.66
CA LEU A 358 -18.07 9.91 -14.78
C LEU A 358 -19.12 9.01 -15.43
N ALA A 359 -19.97 8.36 -14.63
CA ALA A 359 -21.07 7.54 -15.14
C ALA A 359 -22.07 8.36 -15.98
N ARG A 360 -22.42 9.57 -15.50
CA ARG A 360 -23.29 10.49 -16.24
C ARG A 360 -22.65 10.98 -17.52
N LEU A 361 -21.37 11.33 -17.52
CA LEU A 361 -20.65 11.73 -18.74
C LEU A 361 -20.55 10.60 -19.77
N SER A 362 -20.38 9.36 -19.32
CA SER A 362 -20.42 8.17 -20.19
C SER A 362 -21.80 8.00 -20.84
N THR A 363 -22.87 8.17 -20.06
CA THR A 363 -24.25 8.13 -20.56
C THR A 363 -24.52 9.20 -21.61
N VAL A 364 -24.10 10.45 -21.34
CA VAL A 364 -24.21 11.56 -22.30
C VAL A 364 -23.49 11.22 -23.60
N ARG A 365 -22.25 10.70 -23.52
CA ARG A 365 -21.49 10.32 -24.72
C ARG A 365 -22.23 9.26 -25.55
N ALA A 366 -22.80 8.24 -24.90
CA ALA A 366 -23.56 7.20 -25.59
C ALA A 366 -24.79 7.78 -26.30
N LEU A 367 -25.61 8.56 -25.59
CA LEU A 367 -26.78 9.23 -26.16
C LEU A 367 -26.43 10.09 -27.38
N LEU A 368 -25.41 10.95 -27.25
CA LEU A 368 -24.98 11.84 -28.32
C LEU A 368 -24.42 11.08 -29.52
N ASN A 369 -23.69 9.97 -29.31
CA ASN A 369 -23.16 9.16 -30.41
C ASN A 369 -24.26 8.46 -31.19
N THR A 370 -25.19 7.77 -30.51
CA THR A 370 -26.31 7.08 -31.16
C THR A 370 -27.20 8.06 -31.93
N THR A 371 -27.46 9.23 -31.35
CA THR A 371 -28.27 10.26 -32.00
C THR A 371 -27.56 10.87 -33.22
N ASP A 372 -26.25 11.08 -33.12
CA ASP A 372 -25.41 11.58 -34.20
C ASP A 372 -25.40 10.63 -35.42
N GLU A 373 -25.35 9.32 -35.16
CA GLU A 373 -25.47 8.28 -36.19
C GLU A 373 -26.84 8.32 -36.87
N ALA A 374 -27.93 8.42 -36.10
CA ALA A 374 -29.30 8.50 -36.64
C ALA A 374 -29.53 9.77 -37.50
N VAL A 375 -29.07 10.93 -37.02
CA VAL A 375 -29.15 12.21 -37.75
C VAL A 375 -28.34 12.15 -39.05
N SER A 376 -27.14 11.58 -39.02
CA SER A 376 -26.29 11.45 -40.21
C SER A 376 -26.87 10.48 -41.23
N ALA A 377 -27.53 9.41 -40.77
CA ALA A 377 -28.15 8.41 -41.63
C ALA A 377 -29.20 9.00 -42.59
N ALA A 378 -29.97 10.01 -42.16
CA ALA A 378 -30.96 10.66 -43.02
C ALA A 378 -30.32 11.42 -44.20
N GLY A 379 -29.27 12.20 -43.94
CA GLY A 379 -28.53 12.91 -44.99
C GLY A 379 -27.82 11.94 -45.94
N ASP A 380 -27.20 10.90 -45.39
CA ASP A 380 -26.55 9.84 -46.17
C ASP A 380 -27.56 9.07 -47.03
N ARG A 381 -28.78 8.83 -46.53
CA ARG A 381 -29.89 8.22 -47.28
C ARG A 381 -30.21 9.05 -48.52
N LEU A 382 -30.46 10.34 -48.37
CA LEU A 382 -30.80 11.22 -49.49
C LEU A 382 -29.68 11.23 -50.56
N ARG A 383 -28.41 11.36 -50.16
CA ARG A 383 -27.30 11.31 -51.13
C ARG A 383 -27.25 9.99 -51.89
N ARG A 384 -27.35 8.85 -51.19
CA ARG A 384 -27.32 7.51 -51.84
C ARG A 384 -28.49 7.32 -52.80
N LEU A 385 -29.67 7.81 -52.43
CA LEU A 385 -30.86 7.76 -53.28
C LEU A 385 -30.71 8.66 -54.51
N ASP A 386 -30.12 9.86 -54.36
CA ASP A 386 -29.82 10.77 -55.47
C ASP A 386 -28.83 10.15 -56.46
N GLU A 387 -27.77 9.51 -55.96
CA GLU A 387 -26.78 8.83 -56.79
C GLU A 387 -27.39 7.65 -57.57
N VAL A 388 -28.15 6.77 -56.90
CA VAL A 388 -28.70 5.57 -57.55
C VAL A 388 -29.87 5.90 -58.48
N SER A 389 -30.70 6.88 -58.14
CA SER A 389 -31.81 7.28 -59.02
C SER A 389 -31.30 7.98 -60.28
N PHE A 390 -30.15 8.67 -60.20
CA PHE A 390 -29.48 9.23 -61.37
C PHE A 390 -28.88 8.15 -62.27
N ASP A 391 -28.18 7.16 -61.69
CA ASP A 391 -27.51 6.10 -62.46
C ASP A 391 -27.38 4.78 -61.67
N HIS A 392 -28.47 4.00 -61.66
CA HIS A 392 -28.51 2.70 -60.99
C HIS A 392 -27.65 1.64 -61.70
N GLY A 393 -27.34 1.84 -62.97
CA GLY A 393 -26.52 0.92 -63.77
C GLY A 393 -25.14 0.71 -63.16
N LYS A 394 -24.54 1.76 -62.59
CA LYS A 394 -23.28 1.66 -61.84
C LYS A 394 -23.35 0.70 -60.67
N GLU A 395 -24.45 0.73 -59.90
CA GLU A 395 -24.61 -0.14 -58.73
C GLU A 395 -24.88 -1.60 -59.13
N VAL A 396 -25.61 -1.81 -60.23
CA VAL A 396 -25.80 -3.13 -60.84
C VAL A 396 -24.47 -3.70 -61.31
N GLU A 397 -23.70 -2.95 -62.11
CA GLU A 397 -22.43 -3.43 -62.66
C GLU A 397 -21.38 -3.67 -61.59
N ARG A 398 -21.33 -2.83 -60.54
CA ARG A 398 -20.49 -3.06 -59.36
C ARG A 398 -20.84 -4.39 -58.68
N THR A 399 -22.12 -4.68 -58.52
CA THR A 399 -22.58 -5.91 -57.86
C THR A 399 -22.33 -7.14 -58.74
N ARG A 400 -22.62 -7.06 -60.04
CA ARG A 400 -22.29 -8.11 -61.02
C ARG A 400 -20.81 -8.40 -61.08
N PHE A 401 -19.97 -7.37 -61.03
CA PHE A 401 -18.51 -7.54 -61.03
C PHE A 401 -18.06 -8.34 -59.82
N ALA A 402 -18.54 -7.99 -58.61
CA ALA A 402 -18.21 -8.73 -57.39
C ALA A 402 -18.65 -10.20 -57.47
N ILE A 403 -19.87 -10.47 -57.97
CA ILE A 403 -20.37 -11.84 -58.13
C ILE A 403 -19.49 -12.62 -59.12
N ARG A 404 -19.21 -12.06 -60.30
CA ARG A 404 -18.38 -12.71 -61.34
C ARG A 404 -16.96 -12.99 -60.85
N ASP A 405 -16.37 -12.07 -60.10
CA ASP A 405 -15.03 -12.25 -59.55
C ASP A 405 -15.01 -13.40 -58.52
N ALA A 406 -16.02 -13.47 -57.64
CA ALA A 406 -16.17 -14.58 -56.70
C ALA A 406 -16.45 -15.93 -57.40
N GLN A 407 -17.28 -15.95 -58.44
CA GLN A 407 -17.52 -17.15 -59.25
C GLN A 407 -16.23 -17.62 -59.94
N ARG A 408 -15.43 -16.69 -60.49
CA ARG A 408 -14.11 -17.00 -61.05
C ARG A 408 -13.18 -17.58 -59.99
N LEU A 409 -13.17 -17.03 -58.78
CA LEU A 409 -12.38 -17.53 -57.67
C LEU A 409 -12.81 -18.94 -57.23
N ALA A 410 -14.11 -19.22 -57.21
CA ALA A 410 -14.68 -20.52 -56.87
C ALA A 410 -14.30 -21.60 -57.90
N MET A 411 -14.23 -21.23 -59.17
CA MET A 411 -13.80 -22.10 -60.27
C MET A 411 -12.28 -22.28 -60.39
N ALA A 412 -11.46 -21.40 -59.79
CA ALA A 412 -10.02 -21.42 -59.98
C ALA A 412 -9.39 -22.77 -59.54
N GLY A 413 -8.75 -23.45 -60.50
CA GLY A 413 -8.10 -24.76 -60.32
C GLY A 413 -9.05 -25.96 -60.28
N ARG A 414 -10.31 -25.81 -60.72
CA ARG A 414 -11.33 -26.87 -60.69
C ARG A 414 -12.14 -26.89 -61.99
N ASN A 415 -12.60 -28.08 -62.39
CA ASN A 415 -13.54 -28.24 -63.52
C ASN A 415 -15.01 -28.18 -63.06
N THR A 416 -15.28 -28.46 -61.79
CA THR A 416 -16.63 -28.41 -61.20
C THR A 416 -16.58 -27.55 -59.94
N PRO A 417 -17.43 -26.52 -59.82
CA PRO A 417 -17.45 -25.68 -58.62
C PRO A 417 -18.02 -26.44 -57.43
N ASP A 418 -17.49 -26.19 -56.24
CA ASP A 418 -18.03 -26.73 -55.00
C ASP A 418 -19.46 -26.19 -54.78
N PRO A 419 -20.49 -27.06 -54.63
CA PRO A 419 -21.87 -26.64 -54.43
C PRO A 419 -22.07 -25.66 -53.27
N ARG A 420 -21.23 -25.75 -52.22
CA ARG A 420 -21.28 -24.86 -51.05
C ARG A 420 -20.99 -23.41 -51.39
N HIS A 421 -20.17 -23.18 -52.41
CA HIS A 421 -19.84 -21.84 -52.90
C HIS A 421 -20.68 -21.44 -54.12
N ALA A 422 -20.98 -22.40 -55.01
CA ALA A 422 -21.75 -22.16 -56.23
C ALA A 422 -23.19 -21.73 -55.93
N GLY A 423 -23.91 -22.48 -55.08
CA GLY A 423 -25.32 -22.23 -54.79
C GLY A 423 -25.60 -20.80 -54.29
N PRO A 424 -24.87 -20.31 -53.27
CA PRO A 424 -25.04 -18.94 -52.80
C PRO A 424 -24.69 -17.85 -53.84
N LEU A 425 -23.74 -18.12 -54.75
CA LEU A 425 -23.36 -17.17 -55.80
C LEU A 425 -24.39 -17.13 -56.94
N ASP A 426 -24.99 -18.27 -57.28
CA ASP A 426 -26.07 -18.33 -58.27
C ASP A 426 -27.35 -17.69 -57.74
N ASP A 427 -27.69 -17.91 -56.46
CA ASP A 427 -28.78 -17.19 -55.79
C ASP A 427 -28.52 -15.68 -55.76
N ALA A 428 -27.26 -15.25 -55.53
CA ALA A 428 -26.88 -13.85 -55.59
C ALA A 428 -27.14 -13.20 -56.98
N VAL A 429 -26.95 -13.93 -58.09
CA VAL A 429 -27.32 -13.47 -59.44
C VAL A 429 -28.84 -13.30 -59.54
N ALA A 430 -29.60 -14.33 -59.17
CA ALA A 430 -31.06 -14.30 -59.25
C ALA A 430 -31.68 -13.22 -58.36
N ARG A 431 -31.08 -12.95 -57.20
CA ARG A 431 -31.46 -11.86 -56.29
C ARG A 431 -31.21 -10.49 -56.91
N LEU A 432 -30.06 -10.28 -57.54
CA LEU A 432 -29.75 -9.03 -58.23
C LEU A 432 -30.70 -8.79 -59.40
N ASP A 433 -30.98 -9.81 -60.22
CA ASP A 433 -31.90 -9.67 -61.36
C ASP A 433 -33.33 -9.35 -60.90
N ARG A 434 -33.80 -9.99 -59.80
CA ARG A 434 -35.08 -9.63 -59.17
C ARG A 434 -35.09 -8.20 -58.63
N ALA A 435 -34.00 -7.74 -58.02
CA ALA A 435 -33.90 -6.38 -57.50
C ALA A 435 -33.99 -5.34 -58.63
N VAL A 436 -33.36 -5.61 -59.78
CA VAL A 436 -33.45 -4.74 -60.97
C VAL A 436 -34.84 -4.78 -61.58
N ALA A 437 -35.44 -5.97 -61.72
CA ALA A 437 -36.79 -6.13 -62.25
C ALA A 437 -37.85 -5.43 -61.37
N GLY A 438 -37.61 -5.29 -60.07
CA GLY A 438 -38.49 -4.57 -59.15
C GLY A 438 -38.46 -3.04 -59.27
N LEU A 439 -37.59 -2.46 -60.11
CA LEU A 439 -37.47 -1.01 -60.31
C LEU A 439 -38.53 -0.47 -61.28
N GLU A 440 -39.81 -0.64 -60.94
CA GLU A 440 -40.94 -0.24 -61.78
C GLU A 440 -41.67 1.02 -61.27
N GLY A 441 -42.35 1.72 -62.17
CA GLY A 441 -43.19 2.88 -61.86
C GLY A 441 -42.43 4.22 -61.76
N ARG A 442 -43.15 5.26 -61.33
CA ARG A 442 -42.62 6.65 -61.28
C ARG A 442 -41.61 6.87 -60.15
N HIS A 443 -41.81 6.22 -59.00
CA HIS A 443 -40.89 6.28 -57.86
C HIS A 443 -40.60 4.85 -57.38
N PRO A 444 -39.66 4.14 -58.04
CA PRO A 444 -39.22 2.84 -57.60
C PRO A 444 -38.73 2.84 -56.15
N ASP A 445 -38.81 1.69 -55.49
CA ASP A 445 -38.22 1.49 -54.16
C ASP A 445 -36.69 1.35 -54.27
N TRP A 446 -36.04 2.48 -54.49
CA TRP A 446 -34.58 2.61 -54.55
C TRP A 446 -33.90 2.16 -53.25
N TRP A 447 -34.59 2.25 -52.12
CA TRP A 447 -34.03 1.87 -50.83
C TRP A 447 -33.98 0.35 -50.67
N ALA A 448 -35.05 -0.36 -51.04
CA ALA A 448 -35.05 -1.82 -51.12
C ALA A 448 -33.98 -2.32 -52.10
N PHE A 449 -33.87 -1.69 -53.28
CA PHE A 449 -32.84 -2.02 -54.27
C PHE A 449 -31.42 -1.87 -53.69
N LEU A 450 -31.08 -0.73 -53.10
CA LEU A 450 -29.76 -0.50 -52.50
C LEU A 450 -29.45 -1.46 -51.35
N THR A 451 -30.44 -1.74 -50.51
CA THR A 451 -30.29 -2.67 -49.38
C THR A 451 -30.03 -4.09 -49.88
N GLU A 452 -30.73 -4.49 -50.94
CA GLU A 452 -30.61 -5.81 -51.53
C GLU A 452 -29.27 -6.00 -52.25
N THR A 453 -28.82 -5.02 -53.06
CA THR A 453 -27.50 -5.11 -53.73
C THR A 453 -26.35 -5.13 -52.71
N GLU A 454 -26.48 -4.41 -51.59
CA GLU A 454 -25.53 -4.45 -50.49
C GLU A 454 -25.54 -5.81 -49.76
N ALA A 455 -26.71 -6.40 -49.52
CA ALA A 455 -26.84 -7.74 -48.94
C ALA A 455 -26.28 -8.85 -49.86
N VAL A 456 -26.47 -8.72 -51.17
CA VAL A 456 -25.86 -9.58 -52.18
C VAL A 456 -24.34 -9.48 -52.11
N ARG A 457 -23.76 -8.27 -52.12
CA ARG A 457 -22.30 -8.11 -51.99
C ARG A 457 -21.75 -8.67 -50.68
N ARG A 458 -22.44 -8.52 -49.55
CA ARG A 458 -22.04 -9.15 -48.28
C ARG A 458 -22.02 -10.67 -48.36
N THR A 459 -23.00 -11.27 -49.03
CA THR A 459 -23.06 -12.72 -49.28
C THR A 459 -21.87 -13.16 -50.11
N VAL A 460 -21.57 -12.44 -51.19
CA VAL A 460 -20.39 -12.69 -52.06
C VAL A 460 -19.09 -12.61 -51.26
N THR A 461 -18.88 -11.57 -50.45
CA THR A 461 -17.67 -11.42 -49.63
C THR A 461 -17.49 -12.59 -48.66
N ARG A 462 -18.57 -13.06 -48.03
CA ARG A 462 -18.54 -14.23 -47.13
C ARG A 462 -18.10 -15.49 -47.87
N VAL A 463 -18.65 -15.75 -49.05
CA VAL A 463 -18.23 -16.91 -49.88
C VAL A 463 -16.75 -16.80 -50.28
N VAL A 464 -16.29 -15.61 -50.68
CA VAL A 464 -14.87 -15.38 -51.00
C VAL A 464 -13.98 -15.70 -49.79
N GLN A 465 -14.40 -15.30 -48.60
CA GLN A 465 -13.68 -15.59 -47.36
C GLN A 465 -13.62 -17.10 -47.07
N GLU A 466 -14.75 -17.80 -47.18
CA GLU A 466 -14.83 -19.26 -47.01
C GLU A 466 -13.92 -20.02 -47.99
N ILE A 467 -13.87 -19.59 -49.27
CA ILE A 467 -12.98 -20.17 -50.28
C ILE A 467 -11.51 -19.97 -49.89
N ARG A 468 -11.15 -18.76 -49.45
CA ARG A 468 -9.77 -18.42 -49.04
C ARG A 468 -9.35 -19.19 -47.81
N ASP A 469 -10.21 -19.29 -46.81
CA ASP A 469 -9.95 -20.01 -45.57
C ASP A 469 -9.80 -21.51 -45.83
N SER A 470 -10.64 -22.09 -46.70
CA SER A 470 -10.53 -23.50 -47.12
C SER A 470 -9.22 -23.79 -47.85
N ARG A 471 -8.71 -22.85 -48.65
CA ARG A 471 -7.40 -22.97 -49.33
C ARG A 471 -6.23 -22.77 -48.38
N GLY A 472 -6.34 -21.87 -47.41
CA GLY A 472 -5.34 -21.64 -46.36
C GLY A 472 -5.28 -22.76 -45.31
N ALA A 473 -6.36 -23.52 -45.13
CA ALA A 473 -6.40 -24.73 -44.32
C ALA A 473 -5.85 -25.97 -45.05
N ALA A 474 -5.98 -26.05 -46.38
CA ALA A 474 -5.46 -27.16 -47.19
C ALA A 474 -3.96 -27.02 -47.56
N GLY A 475 -3.34 -25.87 -47.28
CA GLY A 475 -1.91 -25.62 -47.49
C GLY A 475 -1.04 -25.72 -46.23
N ARG A 476 -1.63 -26.14 -45.11
CA ARG A 476 -0.96 -26.58 -43.87
C ARG A 476 -1.16 -28.08 -43.74
#